data_AF-A0A7Z9QRL0-F1
#
_entry.id   AF-A0A7Z9QRL0-F1
#
_cell.length_a   1.000
_cell.length_b   1.000
_cell.length_c   1.000
_cell.angle_alpha   90.00
_cell.angle_beta   90.00
_cell.angle_gamma   90.00
#
_symmetry.space_group_name_H-M   'P 1'
#
loop_
_entity.id
_entity.type
_entity.pdbx_description
1 polymer ?
#
loop_
_entity_poly.entity_id
_entity_poly.type
_entity_poly.pdbx_seq_one_letter_code
_entity_poly.pdbx_strand_id
1 'polypeptide(L)'
;MMKVTNTGKKFIPSLGNQVGSNRPVNVEAIEEPWEAAAIFASVKGVDDQNAGGLADPIVLHNKDTDGYIAIVNQAWGNNFIDRGAACTELIKNWLVEKGLITGLKTSVEPVAKLSTIWGEIKATR
;
A
#
# COMPACT_ATOMS: atom_id res chain seq x y z
N MET A 1 -16.55 7.67 -10.15
CA MET A 1 -16.20 6.23 -10.20
C MET A 1 -14.85 6.08 -10.88
N MET A 2 -13.99 5.21 -10.35
CA MET A 2 -12.64 4.93 -10.85
C MET A 2 -12.53 3.46 -11.24
N LYS A 3 -11.68 3.15 -12.23
CA LYS A 3 -11.41 1.78 -12.68
C LYS A 3 -10.21 1.25 -11.91
N VAL A 4 -10.29 0.00 -11.47
CA VAL A 4 -9.15 -0.68 -10.83
C VAL A 4 -8.08 -0.95 -11.89
N THR A 5 -6.84 -0.51 -11.60
CA THR A 5 -5.68 -0.63 -12.50
C THR A 5 -5.14 -2.07 -12.50
N ASN A 6 -4.12 -2.34 -13.32
CA ASN A 6 -3.43 -3.64 -13.29
C ASN A 6 -2.73 -3.87 -11.94
N THR A 7 -2.06 -2.84 -11.42
CA THR A 7 -1.50 -2.84 -10.05
C THR A 7 -2.59 -3.11 -9.00
N GLY A 8 -3.75 -2.48 -9.10
CA GLY A 8 -4.91 -2.75 -8.23
C GLY A 8 -5.35 -4.20 -8.22
N LYS A 9 -5.57 -4.77 -9.41
CA LYS A 9 -5.98 -6.18 -9.57
C LYS A 9 -4.95 -7.16 -9.01
N LYS A 10 -3.66 -6.84 -9.17
CA LYS A 10 -2.56 -7.68 -8.69
C LYS A 10 -2.47 -7.67 -7.16
N PHE A 11 -2.49 -6.48 -6.56
CA PHE A 11 -2.12 -6.34 -5.15
C PHE A 11 -3.29 -6.22 -4.19
N ILE A 12 -4.45 -5.75 -4.67
CA ILE A 12 -5.65 -5.54 -3.86
C ILE A 12 -6.87 -6.11 -4.62
N PRO A 13 -6.91 -7.43 -4.87
CA PRO A 13 -7.99 -8.05 -5.65
C PRO A 13 -9.39 -7.83 -5.06
N SER A 14 -9.51 -7.56 -3.75
CA SER A 14 -10.78 -7.22 -3.10
C SER A 14 -11.44 -5.93 -3.62
N LEU A 15 -10.71 -5.06 -4.35
CA LEU A 15 -11.29 -3.86 -4.97
C LEU A 15 -12.27 -4.18 -6.11
N GLY A 16 -12.23 -5.40 -6.67
CA GLY A 16 -13.05 -5.77 -7.83
C GLY A 16 -12.64 -4.99 -9.09
N ASN A 17 -13.62 -4.50 -9.85
CA ASN A 17 -13.38 -3.84 -11.14
C ASN A 17 -13.39 -2.31 -11.09
N GLN A 18 -14.11 -1.74 -10.12
CA GLN A 18 -14.30 -0.31 -9.97
C GLN A 18 -14.38 0.06 -8.50
N VAL A 19 -14.08 1.33 -8.20
CA VAL A 19 -14.19 1.88 -6.85
C VAL A 19 -14.79 3.29 -6.89
N GLY A 20 -15.51 3.66 -5.84
CA GLY A 20 -16.03 5.01 -5.62
C GLY A 20 -15.31 5.68 -4.46
N SER A 21 -14.90 6.95 -4.62
CA SER A 21 -14.34 7.78 -3.55
C SER A 21 -14.87 9.21 -3.68
N ASN A 22 -15.16 9.86 -2.56
CA ASN A 22 -15.64 11.25 -2.55
C ASN A 22 -14.48 12.24 -2.44
N ARG A 23 -13.31 11.78 -1.97
CA ARG A 23 -12.09 12.58 -1.86
C ARG A 23 -10.89 11.83 -2.45
N PRO A 24 -10.92 11.48 -3.74
CA PRO A 24 -9.76 10.89 -4.38
C PRO A 24 -8.61 11.89 -4.44
N VAL A 25 -7.39 11.38 -4.54
CA VAL A 25 -6.19 12.20 -4.69
C VAL A 25 -6.14 12.77 -6.10
N ASN A 26 -5.89 14.08 -6.22
CA ASN A 26 -5.54 14.68 -7.51
C ASN A 26 -4.08 14.35 -7.83
N VAL A 27 -3.84 13.50 -8.83
CA VAL A 27 -2.52 13.02 -9.23
C VAL A 27 -1.64 14.16 -9.74
N GLU A 28 -2.24 15.19 -10.34
CA GLU A 28 -1.53 16.38 -10.84
C GLU A 28 -1.02 17.28 -9.71
N ALA A 29 -1.55 17.13 -8.50
CA ALA A 29 -1.09 17.86 -7.31
C ALA A 29 0.03 17.11 -6.56
N ILE A 30 0.49 15.97 -7.08
CA ILE A 30 1.64 15.25 -6.53
C ILE A 30 2.89 15.92 -7.09
N GLU A 31 3.55 16.68 -6.23
CA GLU A 31 4.76 17.43 -6.54
C GLU A 31 5.95 16.91 -5.73
N GLU A 32 7.15 17.19 -6.22
CA GLU A 32 8.39 16.89 -5.50
C GLU A 32 8.36 17.42 -4.06
N PRO A 33 8.87 16.65 -3.07
CA PRO A 33 9.62 15.39 -3.23
C PRO A 33 8.75 14.13 -3.29
N TRP A 34 7.43 14.27 -3.46
CA TRP A 34 6.50 13.13 -3.50
C TRP A 34 6.31 12.58 -4.92
N GLU A 35 6.13 11.27 -5.00
CA GLU A 35 5.73 10.55 -6.22
C GLU A 35 4.66 9.51 -5.89
N ALA A 36 3.91 9.09 -6.91
CA ALA A 36 3.00 7.96 -6.81
C ALA A 36 3.78 6.65 -6.92
N ALA A 37 4.03 6.00 -5.78
CA ALA A 37 4.68 4.69 -5.73
C ALA A 37 3.79 3.56 -6.27
N ALA A 38 2.47 3.71 -6.15
CA ALA A 38 1.50 2.79 -6.74
C ALA A 38 0.12 3.43 -6.86
N ILE A 39 -0.56 3.21 -7.97
CA ILE A 39 -1.96 3.63 -8.20
C ILE A 39 -2.80 2.37 -8.39
N PHE A 40 -3.72 2.08 -7.47
CA PHE A 40 -4.54 0.87 -7.50
C PHE A 40 -5.88 1.07 -8.20
N ALA A 41 -6.40 2.30 -8.21
CA ALA A 41 -7.53 2.67 -9.04
C ALA A 41 -7.44 4.14 -9.44
N SER A 42 -7.82 4.43 -10.69
CA SER A 42 -7.82 5.78 -11.23
C SER A 42 -8.97 6.02 -12.18
N VAL A 43 -9.32 7.28 -12.42
CA VAL A 43 -10.36 7.64 -13.42
C VAL A 43 -9.97 7.21 -14.83
N LYS A 44 -8.66 7.16 -15.12
CA LYS A 44 -8.11 6.70 -16.41
C LYS A 44 -7.99 5.17 -16.48
N GLY A 45 -8.00 4.48 -15.34
CA GLY A 45 -7.82 3.03 -15.27
C GLY A 45 -6.40 2.56 -15.55
N VAL A 46 -5.43 3.46 -15.43
CA VAL A 46 -3.99 3.19 -15.58
C VAL A 46 -3.25 3.52 -14.30
N ASP A 47 -2.13 2.84 -14.10
CA ASP A 47 -1.19 2.98 -12.99
C ASP A 47 0.04 3.82 -13.38
N ASP A 48 -0.21 4.97 -13.98
CA ASP A 48 0.81 5.94 -14.41
C ASP A 48 0.46 7.34 -13.88
N GLN A 49 1.37 7.94 -13.11
CA GLN A 49 1.22 9.30 -12.58
C GLN A 49 1.09 10.33 -13.71
N ASN A 50 1.81 10.15 -14.82
CA ASN A 50 1.82 11.10 -15.93
C ASN A 50 0.49 11.13 -16.69
N ALA A 51 -0.36 10.11 -16.53
CA ALA A 51 -1.70 10.10 -17.10
C ALA A 51 -2.67 11.07 -16.39
N GLY A 52 -2.28 11.59 -15.22
CA GLY A 52 -3.03 12.56 -14.44
C GLY A 52 -4.40 12.09 -13.95
N GLY A 53 -5.22 13.05 -13.50
CA GLY A 53 -6.58 12.81 -13.03
C GLY A 53 -6.67 12.42 -11.55
N LEU A 54 -7.71 11.65 -11.20
CA LEU A 54 -8.02 11.29 -9.82
C LEU A 54 -7.73 9.82 -9.55
N ALA A 55 -7.14 9.52 -8.39
CA ALA A 55 -6.76 8.18 -7.97
C ALA A 55 -7.10 7.91 -6.49
N ASP A 56 -7.61 6.71 -6.23
CA ASP A 56 -7.86 6.16 -4.89
C ASP A 56 -8.35 4.69 -5.05
N PRO A 57 -7.66 3.67 -4.49
CA PRO A 57 -6.49 3.77 -3.62
C PRO A 57 -5.17 4.11 -4.34
N ILE A 58 -4.25 4.74 -3.61
CA ILE A 58 -2.92 5.15 -4.08
C ILE A 58 -1.90 5.11 -2.92
N VAL A 59 -0.63 4.82 -3.23
CA VAL A 59 0.50 5.03 -2.32
C VAL A 59 1.37 6.16 -2.84
N LEU A 60 1.72 7.08 -1.96
CA LEU A 60 2.69 8.15 -2.19
C LEU A 60 4.00 7.79 -1.50
N HIS A 61 5.12 8.16 -2.12
CA HIS A 61 6.47 7.98 -1.60
C HIS A 61 7.21 9.32 -1.63
N ASN A 62 7.83 9.69 -0.52
CA ASN A 62 8.67 10.87 -0.40
C ASN A 62 10.13 10.47 -0.62
N LYS A 63 10.72 10.92 -1.73
CA LYS A 63 12.07 10.52 -2.14
C LYS A 63 13.19 11.05 -1.22
N ASP A 64 12.93 12.09 -0.45
CA ASP A 64 13.93 12.67 0.45
C ASP A 64 13.99 11.92 1.79
N THR A 65 12.86 11.35 2.23
CA THR A 65 12.73 10.76 3.57
C THR A 65 12.49 9.25 3.55
N ASP A 66 12.32 8.65 2.36
CA ASP A 66 11.88 7.25 2.17
C ASP A 66 10.55 6.95 2.88
N GLY A 67 9.73 7.98 3.07
CA GLY A 67 8.44 7.91 3.76
C GLY A 67 7.30 7.54 2.81
N TYR A 68 6.41 6.64 3.24
CA TYR A 68 5.26 6.20 2.44
C TYR A 68 3.93 6.59 3.09
N ILE A 69 2.96 7.03 2.27
CA ILE A 69 1.58 7.28 2.69
C ILE A 69 0.65 6.46 1.79
N ALA A 70 -0.09 5.52 2.38
CA ALA A 70 -1.15 4.81 1.69
C ALA A 70 -2.51 5.46 1.96
N ILE A 71 -3.22 5.80 0.89
CA ILE A 71 -4.56 6.39 0.93
C ILE A 71 -5.54 5.36 0.35
N VAL A 72 -6.49 4.91 1.17
CA VAL A 72 -7.46 3.86 0.83
C VAL A 72 -8.89 4.33 1.12
N ASN A 73 -9.63 4.62 0.07
CA ASN A 73 -11.05 4.93 0.00
C ASN A 73 -11.50 6.05 0.95
N GLN A 74 -11.10 7.29 0.63
CA GLN A 74 -11.48 8.46 1.42
C GLN A 74 -12.98 8.79 1.28
N ALA A 75 -13.71 8.48 2.35
CA ALA A 75 -15.04 8.98 2.67
C ALA A 75 -16.15 8.67 1.65
N TRP A 76 -16.33 7.42 1.22
CA TRP A 76 -17.54 7.01 0.49
C TRP A 76 -18.66 6.59 1.44
N GLY A 77 -19.88 7.10 1.20
CA GLY A 77 -21.03 6.93 2.11
C GLY A 77 -21.57 5.50 2.23
N ASN A 78 -21.31 4.63 1.25
CA ASN A 78 -21.91 3.29 1.16
C ASN A 78 -20.93 2.12 1.36
N ASN A 79 -19.76 2.33 1.98
CA ASN A 79 -18.74 1.26 2.13
C ASN A 79 -18.50 0.50 0.81
N PHE A 80 -18.22 1.25 -0.26
CA PHE A 80 -18.15 0.70 -1.63
C PHE A 80 -17.14 -0.44 -1.76
N ILE A 81 -16.12 -0.43 -0.92
CA ILE A 81 -15.15 -1.51 -0.76
C ILE A 81 -15.08 -1.95 0.71
N ASP A 82 -14.67 -3.19 0.93
CA ASP A 82 -14.20 -3.64 2.23
C ASP A 82 -12.79 -3.07 2.49
N ARG A 83 -12.72 -1.98 3.27
CA ARG A 83 -11.44 -1.34 3.61
C ARG A 83 -10.53 -2.25 4.44
N GLY A 84 -11.08 -3.15 5.26
CA GLY A 84 -10.29 -4.06 6.07
C GLY A 84 -9.56 -5.08 5.19
N ALA A 85 -10.29 -5.68 4.24
CA ALA A 85 -9.71 -6.56 3.23
C ALA A 85 -8.68 -5.82 2.36
N ALA A 86 -9.04 -4.64 1.85
CA ALA A 86 -8.16 -3.86 0.98
C ALA A 86 -6.84 -3.46 1.66
N CYS A 87 -6.92 -2.97 2.91
CA CYS A 87 -5.71 -2.64 3.69
C CYS A 87 -4.88 -3.89 4.02
N THR A 88 -5.53 -5.02 4.32
CA THR A 88 -4.83 -6.29 4.60
C THR A 88 -4.07 -6.78 3.37
N GLU A 89 -4.68 -6.74 2.20
CA GLU A 89 -4.06 -7.14 0.93
C GLU A 89 -2.93 -6.19 0.53
N LEU A 90 -3.13 -4.86 0.68
CA LEU A 90 -2.08 -3.87 0.47
C LEU A 90 -0.82 -4.21 1.30
N ILE A 91 -0.99 -4.44 2.61
CA ILE A 91 0.13 -4.79 3.51
C ILE A 91 0.76 -6.12 3.11
N LYS A 92 -0.05 -7.16 2.89
CA LYS A 92 0.48 -8.51 2.65
C LYS A 92 1.12 -8.68 1.28
N ASN A 93 0.61 -7.98 0.27
CA ASN A 93 1.01 -8.18 -1.12
C ASN A 93 1.97 -7.08 -1.56
N TRP A 94 1.54 -5.82 -1.53
CA TRP A 94 2.34 -4.72 -2.08
C TRP A 94 3.52 -4.37 -1.20
N LEU A 95 3.33 -4.15 0.11
CA LEU A 95 4.42 -3.75 1.01
C LEU A 95 5.49 -4.84 1.12
N VAL A 96 5.10 -6.11 1.11
CA VAL A 96 6.04 -7.24 1.14
C VAL A 96 6.76 -7.41 -0.19
N GLU A 97 6.07 -7.33 -1.33
CA GLU A 97 6.73 -7.42 -2.65
C GLU A 97 7.71 -6.26 -2.86
N LYS A 98 7.39 -5.06 -2.35
CA LYS A 98 8.30 -3.90 -2.37
C LYS A 98 9.44 -3.98 -1.37
N GLY A 99 9.50 -5.02 -0.53
CA GLY A 99 10.54 -5.18 0.48
C GLY A 99 10.47 -4.16 1.62
N LEU A 100 9.40 -3.35 1.68
CA LEU A 100 9.18 -2.33 2.71
C LEU A 100 8.84 -2.95 4.07
N ILE A 101 8.34 -4.20 4.05
CA ILE A 101 8.22 -5.04 5.24
C ILE A 101 9.03 -6.31 4.99
N THR A 102 10.22 -6.37 5.58
CA THR A 102 11.02 -7.58 5.62
C THR A 102 10.48 -8.51 6.70
N GLY A 103 9.62 -9.44 6.31
CA GLY A 103 9.18 -10.53 7.17
C GLY A 103 7.75 -10.40 7.68
N LEU A 104 6.81 -10.87 6.87
CA LEU A 104 5.52 -11.43 7.33
C LEU A 104 5.68 -12.65 8.27
N LYS A 105 6.80 -12.75 9.01
CA LYS A 105 6.86 -13.48 10.28
C LYS A 105 6.16 -12.60 11.31
N THR A 106 4.83 -12.68 11.29
CA THR A 106 3.91 -12.51 12.42
C THR A 106 4.60 -12.14 13.75
N SER A 107 4.32 -10.95 14.28
CA SER A 107 4.46 -10.58 15.70
C SER A 107 5.83 -10.88 16.37
N VAL A 108 6.45 -9.85 16.95
CA VAL A 108 7.71 -9.86 17.74
C VAL A 108 8.97 -10.31 16.98
N GLU A 109 9.72 -9.30 16.52
CA GLU A 109 11.18 -9.25 16.45
C GLU A 109 11.86 -10.33 17.35
N PRO A 110 12.52 -11.36 16.79
CA PRO A 110 13.22 -12.37 17.59
C PRO A 110 14.51 -11.85 18.23
N VAL A 111 14.97 -10.65 17.87
CA VAL A 111 16.26 -10.07 18.30
C VAL A 111 16.34 -9.84 19.81
N ALA A 112 15.20 -9.83 20.52
CA ALA A 112 15.15 -9.69 21.98
C ALA A 112 14.44 -10.86 22.70
N LYS A 113 14.28 -12.03 22.06
CA LYS A 113 13.69 -13.20 22.71
C LYS A 113 14.75 -14.03 23.44
N LEU A 114 14.41 -14.48 24.65
CA LEU A 114 15.22 -15.39 25.47
C LEU A 114 15.74 -16.59 24.67
N SER A 115 14.95 -17.16 23.76
CA SER A 115 15.35 -18.29 22.92
C SER A 115 16.57 -17.99 22.04
N THR A 116 16.68 -16.77 21.52
CA THR A 116 17.80 -16.34 20.65
C THR A 116 19.07 -16.14 21.49
N ILE A 117 18.94 -15.46 22.64
CA ILE A 117 20.02 -15.27 23.62
C ILE A 117 20.56 -16.63 24.12
N TRP A 118 19.67 -17.57 24.44
CA TRP A 118 20.06 -18.92 24.85
C TRP A 118 20.76 -19.71 23.74
N GLY A 119 20.43 -19.46 22.47
CA GLY A 119 21.14 -20.04 21.33
C GLY A 119 22.58 -19.54 21.23
N GLU A 120 22.78 -18.22 21.37
CA GLU A 120 24.11 -17.59 21.34
C GLU A 120 25.00 -18.04 22.51
N ILE A 121 24.45 -18.10 23.74
CA ILE A 121 25.17 -18.61 24.92
C ILE A 121 25.64 -20.05 24.71
N LYS A 122 24.82 -20.89 24.06
CA LYS A 122 25.18 -22.28 23.77
C LYS A 122 26.21 -22.40 22.64
N ALA A 123 26.17 -21.52 21.65
CA ALA A 123 27.09 -21.55 20.50
C ALA A 123 28.48 -20.99 20.84
N THR A 124 28.62 -20.24 21.94
CA THR A 124 29.89 -19.65 22.40
C THR A 124 30.63 -20.54 23.41
N ARG A 125 30.16 -21.78 23.61
CA ARG A 125 30.86 -22.84 24.36
C ARG A 125 31.30 -23.94 23.41
#